data_AF-A0A925S9N0-F1
#
_entry.id   AF-A0A925S9N0-F1
#
_cell.length_a   1.000
_cell.length_b   1.000
_cell.length_c   1.000
_cell.angle_alpha   90.00
_cell.angle_beta   90.00
_cell.angle_gamma   90.00
#
_symmetry.space_group_name_H-M   'P 1'
#
loop_
_entity.id
_entity.type
_entity.pdbx_description
1 polymer ?
#
loop_
_entity_poly.entity_id
_entity_poly.type
_entity_poly.pdbx_seq_one_letter_code
_entity_poly.pdbx_strand_id
1 'polypeptide(L)'
;MKRLIFILFLTLLAGRLAGQVAPKMTSTLQVDADANSRTNPGDTLRYTITFTNTSGTNLLNVQFNNLSFPNQTLVGGSIKTTPVARPDTYSGVVGNTLFNVPSTSGVLTNDSDADGDLISVVTFSPTSAQGGTVIVTNNGGFSFSPAVGYTGTDTFVYTISDGNGGTNSSVVTLTIGNRVWYVNNAGVNGDGRQSTPFNSFASLNGAGDVDGTNDFIYLFPGSGSYGAGLVLESDQKLIGAGLALVVGGATIIPAGNRPTLGLGGAGVICSTNNTIQGLNITATAGKGIAGTNVGTLTVSSVMIAATGGAALDVDTGTAAITLDSAFSTNSTVDGLRLNALNGTVTINGGLVV
;
A
#
# COMPACT_ATOMS: atom_id res chain seq x y z
N MET A 1 3.78 29.47 -8.87
CA MET A 1 3.85 30.92 -9.17
C MET A 1 4.12 31.64 -7.85
N LYS A 2 5.21 32.40 -7.71
CA LYS A 2 5.54 33.11 -6.46
C LYS A 2 5.13 34.59 -6.58
N ARG A 3 4.54 35.16 -5.53
CA ARG A 3 4.12 36.58 -5.47
C ARG A 3 4.94 37.32 -4.41
N LEU A 4 5.47 38.48 -4.77
CA LEU A 4 6.21 39.37 -3.87
C LEU A 4 5.38 40.63 -3.63
N ILE A 5 4.99 40.90 -2.38
CA ILE A 5 4.22 42.09 -1.99
C ILE A 5 5.08 42.94 -1.06
N PHE A 6 5.46 44.14 -1.50
CA PHE A 6 6.03 45.17 -0.61
C PHE A 6 4.95 46.17 -0.24
N ILE A 7 4.88 46.54 1.05
CA ILE A 7 4.03 47.62 1.56
C ILE A 7 4.95 48.78 1.93
N LEU A 8 4.80 49.90 1.22
CA LEU A 8 5.58 51.12 1.39
C LEU A 8 4.68 52.20 2.02
N PHE A 9 5.11 52.84 3.09
CA PHE A 9 4.40 53.99 3.68
C PHE A 9 5.15 55.27 3.31
N LEU A 10 4.49 56.21 2.63
CA LEU A 10 5.10 57.46 2.18
C LEU A 10 4.29 58.66 2.67
N THR A 11 5.00 59.66 3.20
CA THR A 11 4.48 61.03 3.37
C THR A 11 4.84 61.83 2.11
N LEU A 12 3.86 62.47 1.46
CA LEU A 12 4.07 63.21 0.22
C LEU A 12 4.91 64.49 0.46
N LEU A 13 6.09 64.57 -0.17
CA LEU A 13 6.84 65.82 -0.39
C LEU A 13 7.07 66.02 -1.91
N ALA A 14 7.13 67.28 -2.36
CA ALA A 14 7.08 67.65 -3.77
C ALA A 14 8.28 67.13 -4.61
N GLY A 15 8.00 66.42 -5.72
CA GLY A 15 8.98 66.13 -6.79
C GLY A 15 8.74 64.81 -7.54
N ARG A 16 8.66 64.86 -8.87
CA ARG A 16 8.40 63.72 -9.79
C ARG A 16 9.59 62.76 -9.93
N LEU A 17 9.31 61.47 -10.18
CA LEU A 17 10.27 60.51 -10.75
C LEU A 17 9.73 59.91 -12.06
N ALA A 18 10.60 59.81 -13.07
CA ALA A 18 10.32 59.25 -14.38
C ALA A 18 11.24 58.04 -14.66
N GLY A 19 10.65 56.97 -15.21
CA GLY A 19 11.31 55.98 -16.08
C GLY A 19 12.09 54.84 -15.42
N GLN A 20 11.44 53.70 -15.17
CA GLN A 20 11.96 52.35 -15.43
C GLN A 20 10.86 51.28 -15.25
N VAL A 21 11.02 50.16 -15.95
CA VAL A 21 10.09 49.02 -16.17
C VAL A 21 8.98 48.93 -15.11
N ALA A 22 7.78 49.36 -15.49
CA ALA A 22 6.69 49.68 -14.57
C ALA A 22 6.34 48.48 -13.66
N PRO A 23 6.68 48.53 -12.36
CA PRO A 23 6.00 47.71 -11.38
C PRO A 23 4.53 48.11 -11.42
N LYS A 24 3.61 47.16 -11.24
CA LYS A 24 2.21 47.52 -11.00
C LYS A 24 2.14 48.18 -9.63
N MET A 25 2.16 49.51 -9.60
CA MET A 25 2.00 50.30 -8.39
C MET A 25 0.52 50.56 -8.16
N THR A 26 0.04 50.20 -6.97
CA THR A 26 -1.28 50.62 -6.49
C THR A 26 -1.09 51.42 -5.22
N SER A 27 -1.71 52.59 -5.13
CA SER A 27 -1.68 53.43 -3.94
C SER A 27 -3.04 53.43 -3.26
N THR A 28 -3.06 53.41 -1.92
CA THR A 28 -4.27 53.64 -1.13
C THR A 28 -4.00 54.72 -0.08
N LEU A 29 -4.93 55.67 0.05
CA LEU A 29 -4.90 56.69 1.11
C LEU A 29 -5.11 56.01 2.46
N GLN A 30 -4.17 56.18 3.39
CA GLN A 30 -4.21 55.50 4.69
C GLN A 30 -4.56 56.46 5.84
N VAL A 31 -3.96 57.64 5.84
CA VAL A 31 -4.32 58.73 6.75
C VAL A 31 -4.62 59.94 5.90
N ASP A 32 -5.86 60.37 5.95
CA ASP A 32 -6.38 61.59 5.34
C ASP A 32 -6.32 62.68 6.42
N ALA A 33 -5.28 63.51 6.37
CA ALA A 33 -4.93 64.40 7.47
C ALA A 33 -5.91 65.58 7.61
N ASP A 34 -6.59 65.95 6.51
CA ASP A 34 -7.59 67.01 6.49
C ASP A 34 -9.00 66.53 6.13
N ALA A 35 -9.21 65.21 6.08
CA ALA A 35 -10.48 64.51 5.90
C ALA A 35 -11.23 64.89 4.61
N ASN A 36 -10.51 65.33 3.57
CA ASN A 36 -11.12 65.81 2.32
C ASN A 36 -11.25 64.72 1.23
N SER A 37 -10.80 63.49 1.53
CA SER A 37 -10.79 62.33 0.63
C SER A 37 -10.00 62.51 -0.67
N ARG A 38 -9.09 63.48 -0.70
CA ARG A 38 -8.17 63.77 -1.81
C ARG A 38 -6.75 63.64 -1.31
N THR A 39 -5.91 62.97 -2.08
CA THR A 39 -4.48 62.85 -1.75
C THR A 39 -3.79 64.22 -1.82
N ASN A 40 -3.37 64.76 -0.69
CA ASN A 40 -2.73 66.06 -0.61
C ASN A 40 -1.52 66.08 0.36
N PRO A 41 -0.74 67.18 0.41
CA PRO A 41 0.38 67.29 1.34
C PRO A 41 -0.09 67.23 2.80
N GLY A 42 0.45 66.28 3.57
CA GLY A 42 0.03 65.99 4.95
C GLY A 42 -0.56 64.58 5.11
N ASP A 43 -1.07 64.01 4.02
CA ASP A 43 -1.58 62.64 4.00
C ASP A 43 -0.47 61.58 4.05
N THR A 44 -0.86 60.41 4.55
CA THR A 44 -0.05 59.19 4.47
C THR A 44 -0.62 58.25 3.42
N LEU A 45 0.18 57.92 2.41
CA LEU A 45 -0.16 56.95 1.38
C LEU A 45 0.54 55.62 1.65
N ARG A 46 -0.19 54.53 1.38
CA ARG A 46 0.38 53.19 1.27
C ARG A 46 0.55 52.86 -0.21
N TYR A 47 1.78 52.57 -0.64
CA TYR A 47 2.06 52.04 -1.97
C TYR A 47 2.35 50.55 -1.88
N THR A 48 1.72 49.78 -2.75
CA THR A 48 2.06 48.38 -2.96
C THR A 48 2.81 48.24 -4.27
N ILE A 49 4.05 47.73 -4.19
CA ILE A 49 4.88 47.44 -5.36
C ILE A 49 4.98 45.92 -5.48
N THR A 50 4.50 45.37 -6.60
CA THR A 50 4.58 43.94 -6.89
C THR A 50 5.65 43.67 -7.92
N PHE A 51 6.61 42.81 -7.58
CA PHE A 51 7.59 42.26 -8.53
C PHE A 51 7.21 40.81 -8.86
N THR A 52 7.27 40.45 -10.15
CA THR A 52 7.01 39.08 -10.61
C THR A 52 8.31 38.46 -11.08
N ASN A 53 8.80 37.44 -10.38
CA ASN A 53 9.93 36.63 -10.83
C ASN A 53 9.44 35.51 -11.75
N THR A 54 9.84 35.53 -13.02
CA THR A 54 9.48 34.52 -14.04
C THR A 54 10.56 33.44 -14.25
N SER A 55 11.71 33.53 -13.57
CA SER A 55 12.91 32.73 -13.88
C SER A 55 12.94 31.31 -13.29
N GLY A 56 11.99 30.93 -12.42
CA GLY A 56 11.93 29.58 -11.84
C GLY A 56 13.00 29.25 -10.79
N THR A 57 14.00 30.12 -10.59
CA THR A 57 15.07 29.98 -9.58
C THR A 57 14.96 31.03 -8.47
N ASN A 58 15.52 30.73 -7.30
CA ASN A 58 15.62 31.69 -6.20
C ASN A 58 16.53 32.86 -6.58
N LEU A 59 16.06 34.09 -6.38
CA LEU A 59 16.88 35.29 -6.50
C LEU A 59 17.50 35.57 -5.13
N LEU A 60 18.80 35.34 -5.01
CA LEU A 60 19.58 35.74 -3.83
C LEU A 60 20.07 37.18 -4.03
N ASN A 61 20.15 37.95 -2.95
CA ASN A 61 20.72 39.31 -2.94
C ASN A 61 20.04 40.31 -3.88
N VAL A 62 18.71 40.28 -3.99
CA VAL A 62 17.97 41.33 -4.68
C VAL A 62 18.18 42.65 -3.93
N GLN A 63 19.03 43.51 -4.48
CA GLN A 63 19.31 44.83 -3.94
C GLN A 63 18.42 45.86 -4.65
N PHE A 64 17.66 46.63 -3.87
CA PHE A 64 16.92 47.78 -4.36
C PHE A 64 17.78 49.02 -4.15
N ASN A 65 18.43 49.47 -5.21
CA ASN A 65 19.23 50.70 -5.19
C ASN A 65 18.33 51.91 -5.47
N ASN A 66 18.66 53.06 -4.86
CA ASN A 66 18.06 54.36 -5.16
C ASN A 66 16.63 54.62 -4.61
N LEU A 67 16.24 54.01 -3.49
CA LEU A 67 15.00 54.32 -2.79
C LEU A 67 15.18 55.48 -1.79
N SER A 68 15.59 56.67 -2.27
CA SER A 68 15.64 57.85 -1.40
C SER A 68 14.27 58.51 -1.31
N PHE A 69 13.49 58.13 -0.30
CA PHE A 69 12.34 58.93 0.12
C PHE A 69 12.50 59.29 1.60
N PRO A 70 12.47 60.57 1.97
CA PRO A 70 12.56 60.99 3.36
C PRO A 70 11.31 60.49 4.10
N ASN A 71 11.49 59.86 5.27
CA ASN A 71 10.46 59.19 6.09
C ASN A 71 9.91 57.85 5.57
N GLN A 72 10.68 56.78 5.74
CA GLN A 72 10.19 55.41 5.56
C GLN A 72 10.68 54.45 6.65
N THR A 73 9.79 53.56 7.08
CA THR A 73 10.12 52.29 7.72
C THR A 73 9.91 51.19 6.69
N LEU A 74 11.00 50.58 6.20
CA LEU A 74 10.92 49.41 5.33
C LEU A 74 10.60 48.19 6.21
N VAL A 75 9.37 47.68 6.16
CA VAL A 75 9.05 46.37 6.73
C VAL A 75 9.41 45.33 5.68
N GLY A 76 10.54 44.65 5.87
CA GLY A 76 10.95 43.56 4.99
C GLY A 76 9.90 42.44 4.98
N GLY A 77 9.39 42.10 3.80
CA GLY A 77 8.65 40.86 3.59
C GLY A 77 9.59 39.73 3.17
N SER A 78 9.30 38.50 3.59
CA SER A 78 10.07 37.32 3.18
C SER A 78 9.61 36.81 1.81
N ILE A 79 10.54 36.41 0.95
CA ILE A 79 10.22 35.62 -0.25
C ILE A 79 9.97 34.20 0.21
N LYS A 80 8.74 33.71 0.11
CA LYS A 80 8.42 32.32 0.43
C LYS A 80 8.67 31.40 -0.76
N THR A 81 9.33 30.27 -0.53
CA THR A 81 9.46 29.17 -1.48
C THR A 81 8.20 28.32 -1.48
N THR A 82 7.93 27.69 -2.62
CA THR A 82 6.93 26.62 -2.64
C THR A 82 7.64 25.34 -2.21
N PRO A 83 6.97 24.45 -1.47
CA PRO A 83 7.54 23.17 -1.12
C PRO A 83 7.81 22.34 -2.38
N VAL A 84 8.69 21.36 -2.27
CA VAL A 84 9.07 20.42 -3.34
C VAL A 84 8.63 19.03 -2.92
N ALA A 85 7.66 18.48 -3.65
CA ALA A 85 7.22 17.10 -3.55
C ALA A 85 8.05 16.23 -4.52
N ARG A 86 8.49 15.05 -4.10
CA ARG A 86 9.30 14.12 -4.91
C ARG A 86 8.57 12.79 -5.11
N PRO A 87 8.80 12.07 -6.24
CA PRO A 87 8.11 10.80 -6.46
C PRO A 87 8.52 9.74 -5.45
N ASP A 88 7.54 8.93 -5.02
CA ASP A 88 7.74 7.81 -4.12
C ASP A 88 7.58 6.48 -4.84
N THR A 89 8.25 5.44 -4.35
CA THR A 89 8.11 4.07 -4.87
C THR A 89 8.06 3.08 -3.73
N TYR A 90 7.07 2.20 -3.77
CA TYR A 90 6.87 1.12 -2.81
C TYR A 90 6.72 -0.20 -3.56
N SER A 91 7.43 -1.23 -3.11
CA SER A 91 7.39 -2.59 -3.68
C SER A 91 7.04 -3.60 -2.58
N GLY A 92 6.73 -4.83 -3.00
CA GLY A 92 6.29 -5.88 -2.06
C GLY A 92 4.86 -5.68 -1.56
N VAL A 93 4.05 -4.91 -2.30
CA VAL A 93 2.62 -4.80 -2.02
C VAL A 93 1.96 -6.12 -2.41
N VAL A 94 1.26 -6.74 -1.47
CA VAL A 94 0.54 -7.99 -1.70
C VAL A 94 -0.93 -7.69 -1.94
N GLY A 95 -1.45 -8.15 -3.09
CA GLY A 95 -2.83 -7.92 -3.48
C GLY A 95 -3.83 -8.54 -2.49
N ASN A 96 -5.03 -7.96 -2.44
CA ASN A 96 -6.09 -8.30 -1.47
C ASN A 96 -5.71 -8.17 0.02
N THR A 97 -4.59 -7.52 0.33
CA THR A 97 -4.21 -7.17 1.70
C THR A 97 -4.12 -5.66 1.86
N LEU A 98 -4.31 -5.17 3.09
CA LEU A 98 -4.10 -3.76 3.40
C LEU A 98 -2.60 -3.48 3.51
N PHE A 99 -2.09 -2.57 2.69
CA PHE A 99 -0.72 -2.10 2.76
C PHE A 99 -0.65 -0.79 3.56
N ASN A 100 0.04 -0.81 4.69
CA ASN A 100 0.16 0.34 5.59
C ASN A 100 1.59 0.85 5.64
N VAL A 101 1.77 2.14 5.40
CA VAL A 101 3.06 2.83 5.47
C VAL A 101 3.00 3.88 6.57
N PRO A 102 3.82 3.75 7.64
CA PRO A 102 3.87 4.76 8.69
C PRO A 102 4.51 6.05 8.16
N SER A 103 4.24 7.18 8.82
CA SER A 103 4.77 8.49 8.41
C SER A 103 6.30 8.55 8.38
N THR A 104 6.99 7.74 9.18
CA THR A 104 8.47 7.65 9.19
C THR A 104 9.06 7.10 7.89
N SER A 105 8.25 6.46 7.06
CA SER A 105 8.60 5.96 5.72
C SER A 105 7.57 6.40 4.67
N GLY A 106 6.77 7.43 5.00
CA GLY A 106 5.66 7.89 4.19
C GLY A 106 6.08 8.85 3.08
N VAL A 107 5.09 9.42 2.40
CA VAL A 107 5.28 10.25 1.20
C VAL A 107 6.01 11.57 1.46
N LEU A 108 6.08 12.02 2.72
CA LEU A 108 6.78 13.27 3.07
C LEU A 108 8.28 13.09 3.35
N THR A 109 8.80 11.86 3.34
CA THR A 109 10.16 11.59 3.84
C THR A 109 11.27 12.13 2.95
N ASN A 110 11.00 12.34 1.66
CA ASN A 110 11.90 12.91 0.66
C ASN A 110 11.48 14.33 0.21
N ASP A 111 10.42 14.88 0.82
CA ASP A 111 9.87 16.19 0.51
C ASP A 111 10.56 17.28 1.33
N SER A 112 10.61 18.50 0.79
CA SER A 112 11.37 19.58 1.42
C SER A 112 10.82 20.95 1.08
N ASP A 113 10.97 21.89 2.01
CA ASP A 113 10.75 23.32 1.78
C ASP A 113 12.04 24.07 2.13
N ALA A 114 12.45 24.99 1.26
CA ALA A 114 13.73 25.68 1.39
C ALA A 114 13.72 26.76 2.48
N ASP A 115 12.55 27.22 2.92
CA ASP A 115 12.42 28.15 4.04
C ASP A 115 12.40 27.44 5.39
N GLY A 116 12.40 26.10 5.40
CA GLY A 116 12.30 25.28 6.61
C GLY A 116 10.88 25.24 7.20
N ASP A 117 9.87 25.62 6.42
CA ASP A 117 8.48 25.53 6.83
C ASP A 117 8.06 24.05 6.99
N LEU A 118 7.15 23.79 7.94
CA LEU A 118 6.59 22.46 8.10
C LEU A 118 5.70 22.12 6.90
N ILE A 119 5.89 20.93 6.35
CA ILE A 119 5.15 20.45 5.20
C ILE A 119 4.12 19.41 5.62
N SER A 120 2.94 19.45 5.02
CA SER A 120 1.87 18.51 5.31
C SER A 120 1.07 18.14 4.05
N VAL A 121 0.51 16.93 4.01
CA VAL A 121 -0.33 16.48 2.89
C VAL A 121 -1.72 17.10 3.00
N VAL A 122 -2.10 17.90 2.00
CA VAL A 122 -3.40 18.62 1.99
C VAL A 122 -4.46 17.98 1.11
N THR A 123 -4.05 17.25 0.06
CA THR A 123 -4.97 16.49 -0.80
C THR A 123 -4.30 15.24 -1.36
N PHE A 124 -5.12 14.26 -1.74
CA PHE A 124 -4.66 13.03 -2.39
C PHE A 124 -5.78 12.43 -3.25
N SER A 125 -5.43 11.51 -4.15
CA SER A 125 -6.40 10.71 -4.90
C SER A 125 -6.94 9.58 -4.01
N PRO A 126 -8.23 9.54 -3.63
CA PRO A 126 -8.78 8.48 -2.79
C PRO A 126 -8.91 7.14 -3.52
N THR A 127 -8.90 7.18 -4.85
CA THR A 127 -8.86 6.01 -5.74
C THR A 127 -7.59 6.09 -6.58
N SER A 128 -6.82 5.01 -6.62
CA SER A 128 -5.63 4.91 -7.45
C SER A 128 -5.99 4.73 -8.94
N ALA A 129 -4.99 4.82 -9.81
CA ALA A 129 -5.15 4.68 -11.26
C ALA A 129 -5.78 3.33 -11.67
N GLN A 130 -5.55 2.28 -10.88
CA GLN A 130 -6.07 0.93 -11.14
C GLN A 130 -7.27 0.57 -10.27
N GLY A 131 -7.88 1.53 -9.57
CA GLY A 131 -9.11 1.34 -8.80
C GLY A 131 -8.91 0.85 -7.36
N GLY A 132 -7.68 0.88 -6.85
CA GLY A 132 -7.38 0.66 -5.43
C GLY A 132 -7.88 1.82 -4.56
N THR A 133 -8.10 1.57 -3.27
CA THR A 133 -8.49 2.59 -2.30
C THR A 133 -7.27 3.13 -1.57
N VAL A 134 -7.17 4.45 -1.45
CA VAL A 134 -6.04 5.16 -0.84
C VAL A 134 -6.55 6.03 0.31
N ILE A 135 -5.86 6.02 1.44
CA ILE A 135 -6.06 6.98 2.53
C ILE A 135 -4.69 7.52 2.93
N VAL A 136 -4.46 8.82 2.76
CA VAL A 136 -3.21 9.49 3.18
C VAL A 136 -3.50 10.37 4.38
N THR A 137 -2.66 10.29 5.41
CA THR A 137 -2.72 11.15 6.60
C THR A 137 -1.90 12.42 6.37
N ASN A 138 -2.27 13.51 7.05
CA ASN A 138 -1.61 14.82 6.87
C ASN A 138 -0.08 14.79 7.16
N ASN A 139 0.38 13.85 7.99
CA ASN A 139 1.80 13.64 8.31
C ASN A 139 2.55 12.73 7.31
N GLY A 140 1.92 12.35 6.19
CA GLY A 140 2.55 11.58 5.12
C GLY A 140 2.45 10.05 5.24
N GLY A 141 1.90 9.52 6.34
CA GLY A 141 1.54 8.10 6.41
C GLY A 141 0.39 7.79 5.45
N PHE A 142 0.26 6.54 5.02
CA PHE A 142 -0.88 6.14 4.19
C PHE A 142 -1.24 4.67 4.33
N SER A 143 -2.48 4.35 3.97
CA SER A 143 -2.93 2.99 3.72
C SER A 143 -3.42 2.85 2.28
N PHE A 144 -3.18 1.68 1.72
CA PHE A 144 -3.53 1.34 0.35
C PHE A 144 -4.14 -0.06 0.30
N SER A 145 -5.30 -0.18 -0.34
CA SER A 145 -5.96 -1.46 -0.63
C SER A 145 -6.03 -1.64 -2.15
N PRO A 146 -5.28 -2.58 -2.74
CA PRO A 146 -5.31 -2.85 -4.17
C PRO A 146 -6.72 -3.17 -4.70
N ALA A 147 -6.97 -2.87 -5.96
CA ALA A 147 -8.16 -3.35 -6.65
C ALA A 147 -8.20 -4.89 -6.66
N VAL A 148 -9.40 -5.47 -6.56
CA VAL A 148 -9.57 -6.94 -6.56
C VAL A 148 -8.96 -7.51 -7.83
N GLY A 149 -8.13 -8.53 -7.66
CA GLY A 149 -7.53 -9.26 -8.78
C GLY A 149 -6.41 -8.53 -9.53
N TYR A 150 -6.16 -7.25 -9.25
CA TYR A 150 -5.13 -6.48 -9.94
C TYR A 150 -3.71 -6.85 -9.46
N THR A 151 -2.79 -7.00 -10.41
CA THR A 151 -1.34 -7.14 -10.19
C THR A 151 -0.62 -6.21 -11.17
N GLY A 152 0.59 -5.78 -10.81
CA GLY A 152 1.38 -4.85 -11.61
C GLY A 152 1.55 -3.49 -10.94
N THR A 153 1.74 -2.46 -11.77
CA THR A 153 2.08 -1.11 -11.28
C THR A 153 0.82 -0.25 -11.12
N ASP A 154 0.61 0.27 -9.93
CA ASP A 154 -0.46 1.22 -9.62
C ASP A 154 0.10 2.54 -9.12
N THR A 155 -0.66 3.62 -9.29
CA THR A 155 -0.22 4.97 -8.93
C THR A 155 -1.33 5.79 -8.32
N PHE A 156 -0.99 6.69 -7.39
CA PHE A 156 -1.86 7.76 -6.94
C PHE A 156 -1.07 9.05 -6.75
N VAL A 157 -1.77 10.19 -6.74
CA VAL A 157 -1.17 11.52 -6.60
C VAL A 157 -1.47 12.07 -5.21
N TYR A 158 -0.50 12.77 -4.61
CA TYR A 158 -0.69 13.55 -3.38
C TYR A 158 -0.21 15.00 -3.60
N THR A 159 -0.72 15.92 -2.80
CA THR A 159 -0.32 17.33 -2.80
C THR A 159 0.06 17.76 -1.40
N ILE A 160 1.20 18.42 -1.29
CA ILE A 160 1.73 18.98 -0.04
C ILE A 160 1.55 20.50 0.01
N SER A 161 1.55 21.05 1.22
CA SER A 161 1.49 22.48 1.52
C SER A 161 2.50 22.85 2.60
N ASP A 162 3.05 24.06 2.49
CA ASP A 162 3.89 24.70 3.51
C ASP A 162 3.08 25.49 4.56
N GLY A 163 1.74 25.52 4.44
CA GLY A 163 0.86 26.32 5.31
C GLY A 163 0.92 27.84 5.06
N ASN A 164 1.81 28.30 4.17
CA ASN A 164 2.06 29.69 3.79
C ASN A 164 1.58 30.00 2.36
N GLY A 165 0.86 29.08 1.74
CA GLY A 165 0.22 29.22 0.44
C GLY A 165 1.02 28.61 -0.72
N GLY A 166 2.17 28.00 -0.45
CA GLY A 166 2.90 27.18 -1.42
C GLY A 166 2.41 25.74 -1.41
N THR A 167 2.18 25.18 -2.60
CA THR A 167 1.79 23.77 -2.76
C THR A 167 2.56 23.10 -3.90
N ASN A 168 2.72 21.79 -3.81
CA ASN A 168 3.31 20.97 -4.87
C ASN A 168 2.73 19.55 -4.84
N SER A 169 2.66 18.88 -6.00
CA SER A 169 2.09 17.54 -6.12
C SER A 169 3.10 16.56 -6.66
N SER A 170 2.99 15.31 -6.23
CA SER A 170 3.85 14.22 -6.67
C SER A 170 3.09 12.89 -6.75
N VAL A 171 3.73 11.90 -7.37
CA VAL A 171 3.18 10.58 -7.67
C VAL A 171 3.79 9.54 -6.75
N VAL A 172 2.95 8.69 -6.18
CA VAL A 172 3.35 7.44 -5.53
C VAL A 172 3.19 6.30 -6.52
N THR A 173 4.24 5.49 -6.69
CA THR A 173 4.23 4.27 -7.52
C THR A 173 4.27 3.02 -6.64
N LEU A 174 3.35 2.09 -6.86
CA LEU A 174 3.20 0.85 -6.10
C LEU A 174 3.39 -0.35 -7.03
N THR A 175 4.24 -1.30 -6.65
CA THR A 175 4.36 -2.59 -7.35
C THR A 175 3.62 -3.67 -6.58
N ILE A 176 2.50 -4.12 -7.14
CA ILE A 176 1.61 -5.14 -6.59
C ILE A 176 1.99 -6.50 -7.18
N GLY A 177 2.44 -7.39 -6.31
CA GLY A 177 2.89 -8.73 -6.68
C GLY A 177 1.78 -9.79 -6.51
N ASN A 178 2.11 -10.85 -5.79
CA ASN A 178 1.19 -11.93 -5.45
C ASN A 178 0.03 -11.46 -4.55
N ARG A 179 -0.98 -12.31 -4.40
CA ARG A 179 -2.23 -12.02 -3.68
C ARG A 179 -2.44 -12.96 -2.50
N VAL A 180 -3.34 -12.56 -1.60
CA VAL A 180 -3.95 -13.47 -0.64
C VAL A 180 -5.42 -13.66 -0.98
N TRP A 181 -5.83 -14.90 -1.21
CA TRP A 181 -7.22 -15.29 -1.33
C TRP A 181 -7.71 -15.86 -0.02
N TYR A 182 -8.74 -15.26 0.54
CA TYR A 182 -9.31 -15.66 1.81
C TYR A 182 -10.53 -16.54 1.58
N VAL A 183 -10.55 -17.70 2.22
CA VAL A 183 -11.69 -18.62 2.18
C VAL A 183 -12.21 -18.85 3.59
N ASN A 184 -13.51 -18.69 3.75
CA ASN A 184 -14.24 -18.98 4.98
C ASN A 184 -15.52 -19.71 4.62
N ASN A 185 -15.58 -21.01 4.90
CA ASN A 185 -16.77 -21.83 4.64
C ASN A 185 -17.99 -21.45 5.52
N ALA A 186 -17.84 -20.50 6.44
CA ALA A 186 -18.94 -19.87 7.15
C ALA A 186 -19.37 -18.59 6.42
N GLY A 187 -20.51 -18.63 5.73
CA GLY A 187 -21.19 -17.43 5.23
C GLY A 187 -21.52 -17.42 3.74
N VAL A 188 -21.79 -16.22 3.22
CA VAL A 188 -22.10 -15.97 1.81
C VAL A 188 -20.82 -15.84 0.99
N ASN A 189 -20.87 -16.22 -0.29
CA ASN A 189 -19.71 -16.11 -1.17
C ASN A 189 -19.37 -14.64 -1.42
N GLY A 190 -18.16 -14.21 -1.05
CA GLY A 190 -17.63 -12.88 -1.30
C GLY A 190 -16.73 -12.80 -2.52
N ASP A 191 -15.84 -11.80 -2.53
CA ASP A 191 -14.89 -11.51 -3.59
C ASP A 191 -13.46 -12.00 -3.28
N GLY A 192 -13.29 -12.74 -2.18
CA GLY A 192 -12.02 -13.34 -1.79
C GLY A 192 -11.10 -12.44 -0.98
N ARG A 193 -11.53 -11.22 -0.61
CA ARG A 193 -10.83 -10.35 0.35
C ARG A 193 -11.04 -10.81 1.79
N GLN A 194 -10.20 -10.34 2.71
CA GLN A 194 -10.33 -10.68 4.15
C GLN A 194 -11.70 -10.30 4.74
N SER A 195 -12.26 -9.16 4.32
CA SER A 195 -13.57 -8.67 4.76
C SER A 195 -14.75 -9.41 4.12
N THR A 196 -14.52 -10.04 2.96
CA THR A 196 -15.53 -10.63 2.09
C THR A 196 -14.96 -11.90 1.46
N PRO A 197 -14.61 -12.92 2.27
CA PRO A 197 -13.93 -14.11 1.80
C PRO A 197 -14.82 -14.94 0.86
N PHE A 198 -14.20 -15.78 0.04
CA PHE A 198 -14.94 -16.84 -0.65
C PHE A 198 -15.52 -17.82 0.36
N ASN A 199 -16.68 -18.41 0.05
CA ASN A 199 -17.29 -19.41 0.94
C ASN A 199 -16.96 -20.86 0.54
N SER A 200 -16.23 -21.06 -0.54
CA SER A 200 -15.80 -22.36 -1.04
C SER A 200 -14.59 -22.22 -1.96
N PHE A 201 -14.04 -23.34 -2.41
CA PHE A 201 -12.95 -23.39 -3.39
C PHE A 201 -13.43 -23.28 -4.85
N ALA A 202 -14.70 -22.98 -5.09
CA ALA A 202 -15.23 -22.92 -6.45
C ALA A 202 -14.57 -21.83 -7.30
N SER A 203 -14.18 -20.70 -6.70
CA SER A 203 -13.45 -19.63 -7.37
C SER A 203 -11.95 -19.91 -7.53
N LEU A 204 -11.44 -20.95 -6.84
CA LEU A 204 -10.01 -21.29 -6.75
C LEU A 204 -9.67 -22.60 -7.47
N ASN A 205 -10.61 -23.13 -8.26
CA ASN A 205 -10.46 -24.40 -8.95
C ASN A 205 -11.14 -24.31 -10.33
N GLY A 206 -10.41 -24.65 -11.40
CA GLY A 206 -11.00 -24.94 -12.73
C GLY A 206 -11.01 -23.77 -13.72
N ALA A 207 -11.95 -23.77 -14.67
CA ALA A 207 -12.02 -22.73 -15.70
C ALA A 207 -12.62 -21.44 -15.12
N GLY A 208 -11.84 -20.36 -15.07
CA GLY A 208 -12.22 -19.11 -14.38
C GLY A 208 -11.64 -18.99 -12.97
N ASP A 209 -10.67 -19.84 -12.64
CA ASP A 209 -9.82 -19.72 -11.46
C ASP A 209 -9.23 -18.30 -11.33
N VAL A 210 -9.35 -17.72 -10.14
CA VAL A 210 -8.88 -16.38 -9.85
C VAL A 210 -7.49 -16.36 -9.23
N ASP A 211 -7.07 -17.45 -8.58
CA ASP A 211 -5.71 -17.56 -8.11
C ASP A 211 -4.75 -17.85 -9.25
N GLY A 212 -3.53 -17.37 -9.05
CA GLY A 212 -2.42 -17.57 -9.95
C GLY A 212 -1.24 -18.19 -9.22
N THR A 213 -0.22 -18.54 -9.98
CA THR A 213 1.09 -18.93 -9.42
C THR A 213 1.58 -17.93 -8.38
N ASN A 214 2.25 -18.42 -7.33
CA ASN A 214 2.79 -17.63 -6.20
C ASN A 214 1.74 -16.97 -5.26
N ASP A 215 0.44 -17.15 -5.49
CA ASP A 215 -0.60 -16.65 -4.58
C ASP A 215 -0.63 -17.42 -3.25
N PHE A 216 -1.10 -16.74 -2.21
CA PHE A 216 -1.44 -17.35 -0.93
C PHE A 216 -2.93 -17.65 -0.89
N ILE A 217 -3.29 -18.81 -0.36
CA ILE A 217 -4.67 -19.18 -0.04
C ILE A 217 -4.75 -19.35 1.47
N TYR A 218 -5.55 -18.51 2.12
CA TYR A 218 -5.74 -18.55 3.57
C TYR A 218 -7.10 -19.13 3.94
N LEU A 219 -7.09 -20.17 4.79
CA LEU A 219 -8.30 -20.80 5.30
C LEU A 219 -8.59 -20.33 6.72
N PHE A 220 -9.73 -19.65 6.90
CA PHE A 220 -10.21 -19.27 8.22
C PHE A 220 -10.58 -20.51 9.07
N PRO A 221 -10.55 -20.40 10.42
CA PRO A 221 -11.13 -21.42 11.28
C PRO A 221 -12.64 -21.46 11.03
N GLY A 222 -13.09 -22.38 10.19
CA GLY A 222 -14.47 -22.51 9.80
C GLY A 222 -15.40 -22.86 10.97
N SER A 223 -16.71 -22.69 10.79
CA SER A 223 -17.74 -23.28 11.67
C SER A 223 -17.95 -24.78 11.42
N GLY A 224 -17.26 -25.33 10.40
CA GLY A 224 -17.26 -26.73 9.97
C GLY A 224 -16.05 -27.01 9.06
N SER A 225 -16.06 -28.13 8.34
CA SER A 225 -14.95 -28.47 7.42
C SER A 225 -15.17 -27.97 5.99
N TYR A 226 -14.10 -27.72 5.26
CA TYR A 226 -14.14 -27.43 3.83
C TYR A 226 -14.39 -28.74 3.09
N GLY A 227 -15.53 -28.87 2.40
CA GLY A 227 -15.95 -30.16 1.81
C GLY A 227 -15.32 -30.50 0.46
N ALA A 228 -14.80 -29.51 -0.27
CA ALA A 228 -14.12 -29.74 -1.55
C ALA A 228 -12.61 -29.93 -1.35
N GLY A 229 -11.99 -30.70 -2.23
CA GLY A 229 -10.54 -30.70 -2.38
C GLY A 229 -10.06 -29.40 -3.04
N LEU A 230 -8.76 -29.14 -2.92
CA LEU A 230 -8.12 -27.97 -3.52
C LEU A 230 -7.00 -28.42 -4.46
N VAL A 231 -6.96 -27.84 -5.65
CA VAL A 231 -5.85 -27.99 -6.58
C VAL A 231 -4.99 -26.75 -6.47
N LEU A 232 -3.69 -26.92 -6.22
CA LEU A 232 -2.75 -25.81 -6.14
C LEU A 232 -2.00 -25.65 -7.46
N GLU A 233 -1.89 -24.41 -7.92
CA GLU A 233 -0.98 -24.03 -8.98
C GLU A 233 0.46 -23.90 -8.49
N SER A 234 1.41 -23.73 -9.41
CA SER A 234 2.83 -23.62 -9.06
C SER A 234 3.13 -22.50 -8.05
N ASP A 235 4.02 -22.80 -7.10
CA ASP A 235 4.55 -21.86 -6.11
C ASP A 235 3.51 -21.27 -5.13
N GLN A 236 2.29 -21.80 -5.11
CA GLN A 236 1.25 -21.35 -4.19
C GLN A 236 1.45 -21.84 -2.76
N LYS A 237 0.88 -21.06 -1.83
CA LYS A 237 0.96 -21.30 -0.38
C LYS A 237 -0.43 -21.46 0.22
N LEU A 238 -0.78 -22.67 0.62
CA LEU A 238 -2.00 -22.95 1.39
C LEU A 238 -1.71 -22.84 2.88
N ILE A 239 -2.31 -21.85 3.54
CA ILE A 239 -2.12 -21.58 4.96
C ILE A 239 -3.46 -21.69 5.68
N GLY A 240 -3.58 -22.65 6.60
CA GLY A 240 -4.68 -22.72 7.54
C GLY A 240 -4.43 -21.88 8.78
N ALA A 241 -5.52 -21.43 9.41
CA ALA A 241 -5.50 -20.65 10.64
C ALA A 241 -4.79 -21.31 11.83
N GLY A 242 -4.37 -22.57 11.77
CA GLY A 242 -3.49 -23.16 12.78
C GLY A 242 -2.09 -22.53 12.83
N LEU A 243 -1.75 -21.69 11.85
CA LEU A 243 -0.59 -20.82 11.86
C LEU A 243 -0.99 -19.39 11.53
N ALA A 244 -0.17 -18.43 11.97
CA ALA A 244 -0.36 -17.04 11.62
C ALA A 244 -0.11 -16.82 10.12
N LEU A 245 -0.98 -16.06 9.46
CA LEU A 245 -0.71 -15.56 8.12
C LEU A 245 0.28 -14.40 8.23
N VAL A 246 1.51 -14.64 7.77
CA VAL A 246 2.58 -13.63 7.73
C VAL A 246 2.88 -13.28 6.28
N VAL A 247 2.77 -11.99 5.94
CA VAL A 247 3.02 -11.45 4.61
C VAL A 247 3.94 -10.25 4.74
N GLY A 248 5.04 -10.23 3.96
CA GLY A 248 6.03 -9.15 4.03
C GLY A 248 6.66 -8.94 5.41
N GLY A 249 6.68 -9.98 6.26
CA GLY A 249 7.17 -9.92 7.65
C GLY A 249 6.15 -9.42 8.68
N ALA A 250 4.96 -8.96 8.24
CA ALA A 250 3.88 -8.56 9.13
C ALA A 250 2.88 -9.71 9.33
N THR A 251 2.43 -9.90 10.56
CA THR A 251 1.30 -10.80 10.85
C THR A 251 0.01 -10.12 10.41
N ILE A 252 -0.65 -10.67 9.39
CA ILE A 252 -1.94 -10.19 8.88
C ILE A 252 -3.09 -10.81 9.68
N ILE A 253 -2.99 -12.12 9.95
CA ILE A 253 -3.95 -12.86 10.79
C ILE A 253 -3.17 -13.68 11.81
N PRO A 254 -3.41 -13.50 13.12
CA PRO A 254 -2.80 -14.34 14.16
C PRO A 254 -3.19 -15.81 14.03
N ALA A 255 -2.37 -16.70 14.59
CA ALA A 255 -2.72 -18.11 14.69
C ALA A 255 -3.98 -18.30 15.55
N GLY A 256 -4.79 -19.27 15.16
CA GLY A 256 -5.99 -19.72 15.83
C GLY A 256 -6.17 -21.23 15.68
N ASN A 257 -7.41 -21.67 15.52
CA ASN A 257 -7.71 -23.09 15.38
C ASN A 257 -7.45 -23.58 13.95
N ARG A 258 -6.96 -24.82 13.83
CA ARG A 258 -6.72 -25.47 12.53
C ARG A 258 -8.06 -25.67 11.80
N PRO A 259 -8.20 -25.19 10.56
CA PRO A 259 -9.31 -25.60 9.71
C PRO A 259 -9.14 -27.05 9.26
N THR A 260 -10.24 -27.73 8.96
CA THR A 260 -10.23 -29.09 8.39
C THR A 260 -10.72 -29.04 6.95
N LEU A 261 -9.91 -29.56 6.02
CA LEU A 261 -10.19 -29.64 4.58
C LEU A 261 -10.43 -31.09 4.15
N GLY A 262 -11.38 -31.32 3.24
CA GLY A 262 -11.54 -32.58 2.48
C GLY A 262 -12.58 -33.58 3.00
N LEU A 263 -13.61 -33.13 3.73
CA LEU A 263 -14.75 -34.01 4.05
C LEU A 263 -15.53 -34.38 2.78
N GLY A 264 -15.36 -35.62 2.29
CA GLY A 264 -16.16 -36.15 1.18
C GLY A 264 -15.42 -36.35 -0.15
N GLY A 265 -14.10 -36.13 -0.23
CA GLY A 265 -13.34 -36.23 -1.48
C GLY A 265 -11.82 -36.30 -1.32
N ALA A 266 -11.09 -35.86 -2.35
CA ALA A 266 -9.63 -35.67 -2.29
C ALA A 266 -9.28 -34.49 -1.38
N GLY A 267 -8.12 -34.54 -0.74
CA GLY A 267 -7.63 -33.42 0.08
C GLY A 267 -7.01 -32.33 -0.80
N VAL A 268 -5.68 -32.26 -0.84
CA VAL A 268 -4.94 -31.26 -1.63
C VAL A 268 -4.17 -31.92 -2.76
N ILE A 269 -4.35 -31.42 -3.98
CA ILE A 269 -3.57 -31.80 -5.15
C ILE A 269 -2.56 -30.68 -5.41
N CYS A 270 -1.28 -31.02 -5.42
CA CYS A 270 -0.17 -30.08 -5.56
C CYS A 270 0.40 -30.12 -6.97
N SER A 271 0.84 -28.94 -7.43
CA SER A 271 1.76 -28.77 -8.55
C SER A 271 3.20 -28.59 -8.01
N THR A 272 4.04 -27.86 -8.74
CA THR A 272 5.43 -27.59 -8.37
C THR A 272 5.54 -26.56 -7.25
N ASN A 273 6.47 -26.79 -6.32
CA ASN A 273 6.94 -25.80 -5.34
C ASN A 273 5.89 -25.30 -4.33
N ASN A 274 4.85 -26.10 -4.07
CA ASN A 274 3.81 -25.69 -3.15
C ASN A 274 4.24 -25.73 -1.68
N THR A 275 3.59 -24.88 -0.88
CA THR A 275 3.71 -24.87 0.58
C THR A 275 2.34 -25.10 1.21
N ILE A 276 2.24 -26.02 2.17
CA ILE A 276 0.98 -26.35 2.87
C ILE A 276 1.22 -26.34 4.37
N GLN A 277 0.50 -25.51 5.12
CA GLN A 277 0.76 -25.37 6.56
C GLN A 277 -0.49 -25.05 7.38
N GLY A 278 -0.50 -25.46 8.66
CA GLY A 278 -1.45 -24.94 9.66
C GLY A 278 -2.90 -25.43 9.54
N LEU A 279 -3.14 -26.59 8.92
CA LEU A 279 -4.48 -27.16 8.74
C LEU A 279 -4.53 -28.66 9.05
N ASN A 280 -5.75 -29.18 9.17
CA ASN A 280 -6.03 -30.60 9.14
C ASN A 280 -6.56 -30.96 7.75
N ILE A 281 -6.16 -32.12 7.24
CA ILE A 281 -6.64 -32.64 5.96
C ILE A 281 -7.28 -33.99 6.22
N THR A 282 -8.53 -34.13 5.79
CA THR A 282 -9.26 -35.38 5.74
C THR A 282 -9.49 -35.78 4.28
N ALA A 283 -9.55 -37.07 4.00
CA ALA A 283 -9.95 -37.58 2.70
C ALA A 283 -10.75 -38.88 2.89
N THR A 284 -11.95 -38.97 2.36
CA THR A 284 -12.82 -40.17 2.52
C THR A 284 -12.87 -41.06 1.28
N ALA A 285 -12.39 -40.53 0.14
CA ALA A 285 -12.15 -41.27 -1.09
C ALA A 285 -11.04 -40.53 -1.85
N GLY A 286 -9.83 -41.09 -1.87
CA GLY A 286 -8.67 -40.50 -2.54
C GLY A 286 -7.48 -40.28 -1.63
N LYS A 287 -6.69 -39.25 -1.93
CA LYS A 287 -5.41 -38.95 -1.30
C LYS A 287 -5.53 -37.72 -0.41
N GLY A 288 -4.90 -37.73 0.76
CA GLY A 288 -4.84 -36.56 1.65
C GLY A 288 -4.05 -35.42 1.00
N ILE A 289 -2.77 -35.64 0.73
CA ILE A 289 -1.97 -34.79 -0.16
C ILE A 289 -1.50 -35.63 -1.34
N ALA A 290 -1.70 -35.11 -2.56
CA ALA A 290 -1.29 -35.73 -3.80
C ALA A 290 -0.47 -34.78 -4.66
N GLY A 291 0.43 -35.29 -5.50
CA GLY A 291 1.08 -34.48 -6.53
C GLY A 291 2.09 -35.27 -7.35
N THR A 292 2.27 -34.89 -8.62
CA THR A 292 3.32 -35.42 -9.49
C THR A 292 4.24 -34.29 -9.91
N ASN A 293 5.55 -34.55 -9.99
CA ASN A 293 6.58 -33.56 -10.24
C ASN A 293 6.46 -32.34 -9.31
N VAL A 294 6.46 -32.59 -8.01
CA VAL A 294 6.12 -31.58 -7.00
C VAL A 294 7.18 -30.50 -6.82
N GLY A 295 8.31 -30.56 -7.53
CA GLY A 295 9.41 -29.61 -7.34
C GLY A 295 9.85 -29.62 -5.88
N THR A 296 9.86 -28.47 -5.20
CA THR A 296 10.06 -28.39 -3.74
C THR A 296 8.74 -28.34 -2.98
N LEU A 297 8.27 -29.48 -2.46
CA LEU A 297 7.06 -29.51 -1.63
C LEU A 297 7.41 -29.26 -0.16
N THR A 298 6.88 -28.18 0.42
CA THR A 298 7.03 -27.87 1.86
C THR A 298 5.72 -28.10 2.60
N VAL A 299 5.75 -28.94 3.62
CA VAL A 299 4.58 -29.17 4.49
C VAL A 299 5.01 -29.05 5.95
N SER A 300 4.27 -28.30 6.76
CA SER A 300 4.62 -28.13 8.18
C SER A 300 3.40 -27.85 9.02
N SER A 301 3.34 -28.40 10.24
CA SER A 301 2.19 -28.22 11.12
C SER A 301 0.91 -28.65 10.40
N VAL A 302 0.84 -29.91 9.96
CA VAL A 302 -0.33 -30.47 9.26
C VAL A 302 -0.65 -31.85 9.84
N MET A 303 -1.93 -32.10 10.10
CA MET A 303 -2.46 -33.44 10.41
C MET A 303 -3.20 -33.97 9.18
N ILE A 304 -2.97 -35.25 8.84
CA ILE A 304 -3.68 -35.91 7.73
C ILE A 304 -4.41 -37.16 8.24
N ALA A 305 -5.68 -37.31 7.85
CA ALA A 305 -6.47 -38.50 8.08
C ALA A 305 -7.22 -38.92 6.80
N ALA A 306 -6.72 -39.95 6.13
CA ALA A 306 -7.32 -40.55 4.94
C ALA A 306 -8.05 -41.85 5.30
N THR A 307 -9.21 -42.06 4.68
CA THR A 307 -9.99 -43.30 4.72
C THR A 307 -10.16 -43.80 3.29
N GLY A 308 -9.86 -45.06 3.02
CA GLY A 308 -9.98 -45.65 1.67
C GLY A 308 -8.85 -45.32 0.70
N GLY A 309 -7.88 -44.49 1.08
CA GLY A 309 -6.72 -44.15 0.25
C GLY A 309 -5.53 -43.59 1.03
N ALA A 310 -4.52 -43.11 0.31
CA ALA A 310 -3.24 -42.68 0.88
C ALA A 310 -3.34 -41.37 1.66
N ALA A 311 -2.68 -41.28 2.81
CA ALA A 311 -2.49 -40.00 3.49
C ALA A 311 -1.60 -39.07 2.65
N LEU A 312 -0.57 -39.63 2.03
CA LEU A 312 0.36 -38.90 1.17
C LEU A 312 0.70 -39.75 -0.05
N ASP A 313 0.58 -39.17 -1.25
CA ASP A 313 0.96 -39.81 -2.50
C ASP A 313 1.60 -38.77 -3.43
N VAL A 314 2.93 -38.71 -3.36
CA VAL A 314 3.73 -37.68 -4.02
C VAL A 314 4.86 -38.32 -4.81
N ASP A 315 5.08 -37.79 -6.01
CA ASP A 315 6.05 -38.31 -6.97
C ASP A 315 6.99 -37.22 -7.47
N THR A 316 8.27 -37.56 -7.65
CA THR A 316 9.36 -36.78 -8.27
C THR A 316 9.54 -35.36 -7.70
N GLY A 317 10.71 -35.09 -7.12
CA GLY A 317 11.05 -33.75 -6.63
C GLY A 317 11.89 -33.78 -5.35
N THR A 318 11.87 -32.66 -4.62
CA THR A 318 12.43 -32.51 -3.29
C THR A 318 11.30 -32.28 -2.29
N ALA A 319 11.24 -33.10 -1.24
CA ALA A 319 10.27 -32.97 -0.17
C ALA A 319 10.94 -32.40 1.10
N ALA A 320 10.31 -31.38 1.68
CA ALA A 320 10.58 -30.88 3.03
C ALA A 320 9.27 -30.97 3.83
N ILE A 321 8.90 -32.20 4.18
CA ILE A 321 7.59 -32.51 4.77
C ILE A 321 7.77 -32.82 6.25
N THR A 322 7.06 -32.09 7.11
CA THR A 322 6.92 -32.35 8.54
C THR A 322 5.44 -32.38 8.89
N LEU A 323 4.93 -33.57 9.21
CA LEU A 323 3.54 -33.78 9.62
C LEU A 323 3.45 -33.92 11.13
N ASP A 324 2.39 -33.38 11.70
CA ASP A 324 2.05 -33.61 13.10
C ASP A 324 1.58 -35.05 13.30
N SER A 325 0.80 -35.58 12.36
CA SER A 325 0.44 -37.00 12.27
C SER A 325 -0.13 -37.35 10.89
N ALA A 326 -0.07 -38.64 10.54
CA ALA A 326 -0.62 -39.16 9.30
C ALA A 326 -1.31 -40.50 9.54
N PHE A 327 -2.60 -40.55 9.24
CA PHE A 327 -3.42 -41.76 9.33
C PHE A 327 -3.99 -42.11 7.96
N SER A 328 -3.83 -43.35 7.54
CA SER A 328 -4.53 -43.97 6.43
C SER A 328 -5.22 -45.21 6.96
N THR A 329 -6.54 -45.29 6.80
CA THR A 329 -7.34 -46.41 7.30
C THR A 329 -8.19 -46.99 6.19
N ASN A 330 -8.43 -48.31 6.22
CA ASN A 330 -9.20 -49.03 5.20
C ASN A 330 -8.71 -48.77 3.77
N SER A 331 -7.42 -48.48 3.59
CA SER A 331 -6.86 -48.16 2.28
C SER A 331 -6.80 -49.39 1.39
N THR A 332 -7.18 -49.23 0.12
CA THR A 332 -7.00 -50.25 -0.93
C THR A 332 -5.72 -50.03 -1.75
N VAL A 333 -4.95 -49.00 -1.41
CA VAL A 333 -3.65 -48.61 -1.98
C VAL A 333 -2.62 -48.39 -0.86
N ASP A 334 -1.36 -48.13 -1.21
CA ASP A 334 -0.33 -47.80 -0.23
C ASP A 334 -0.72 -46.55 0.59
N GLY A 335 -0.80 -46.67 1.92
CA GLY A 335 -1.20 -45.59 2.82
C GLY A 335 -0.26 -44.37 2.78
N LEU A 336 1.00 -44.60 2.40
CA LEU A 336 1.98 -43.58 2.00
C LEU A 336 2.70 -44.04 0.74
N ARG A 337 2.65 -43.24 -0.33
CA ARG A 337 3.40 -43.46 -1.56
C ARG A 337 4.34 -42.30 -1.81
N LEU A 338 5.65 -42.56 -1.73
CA LEU A 338 6.72 -41.59 -1.93
C LEU A 338 7.62 -42.11 -3.05
N ASN A 339 7.51 -41.55 -4.25
CA ASN A 339 8.26 -42.02 -5.43
C ASN A 339 9.26 -40.98 -5.91
N ALA A 340 10.50 -41.40 -6.20
CA ALA A 340 11.57 -40.56 -6.74
C ALA A 340 11.75 -39.19 -6.03
N LEU A 341 11.56 -39.17 -4.71
CA LEU A 341 11.71 -37.99 -3.88
C LEU A 341 13.10 -37.90 -3.26
N ASN A 342 13.72 -36.75 -3.38
CA ASN A 342 14.88 -36.34 -2.58
C ASN A 342 14.40 -35.55 -1.36
N GLY A 343 15.18 -35.49 -0.28
CA GLY A 343 14.85 -34.69 0.90
C GLY A 343 14.32 -35.50 2.09
N THR A 344 13.47 -34.90 2.92
CA THR A 344 13.06 -35.46 4.22
C THR A 344 11.54 -35.44 4.40
N VAL A 345 11.01 -36.55 4.89
CA VAL A 345 9.65 -36.66 5.43
C VAL A 345 9.75 -37.03 6.91
N THR A 346 9.26 -36.16 7.77
CA THR A 346 9.20 -36.36 9.23
C THR A 346 7.75 -36.41 9.67
N ILE A 347 7.39 -37.39 10.49
CA ILE A 347 6.05 -37.51 11.08
C ILE A 347 6.24 -37.57 12.59
N ASN A 348 5.85 -36.51 13.28
CA ASN A 348 6.18 -36.32 14.70
C ASN A 348 5.26 -37.12 15.63
N GLY A 349 4.00 -37.31 15.24
CA GLY A 349 2.99 -38.04 16.00
C GLY A 349 2.70 -39.43 15.42
N GLY A 350 1.43 -39.83 15.46
CA GLY A 350 1.00 -41.15 15.00
C GLY A 350 1.17 -41.32 13.48
N LEU A 351 1.75 -42.47 13.11
CA LEU A 351 1.75 -42.99 11.76
C LEU A 351 0.93 -44.29 11.73
N VAL A 352 -0.15 -44.31 10.96
CA VAL A 352 -0.93 -45.52 10.67
C VAL A 352 -1.11 -45.59 9.17
N VAL A 353 -0.62 -46.64 8.53
CA VAL A 353 -0.59 -46.82 7.07
C VAL A 353 -0.93 -48.24 6.66
#